data_AF-A0A3D1S9A6-F1
#
_entry.id   AF-A0A3D1S9A6-F1
#
_cell.length_a   1.000
_cell.length_b   1.000
_cell.length_c   1.000
_cell.angle_alpha   90.00
_cell.angle_beta   90.00
_cell.angle_gamma   90.00
#
_symmetry.space_group_name_H-M   'P 1'
#
loop_
_entity.id
_entity.type
_entity.pdbx_description
1 polymer ?
#
loop_
_entity_poly.entity_id
_entity_poly.type
_entity_poly.pdbx_seq_one_letter_code
_entity_poly.pdbx_strand_id
1 'polypeptide(L)'
;MIGTLVNTAAVLGGGVIGLLLKKRMPERVTTIYFQAIGLFTLAIGVDMAVEMEKILIVVSSLAIGSLLGEWWNLERGAEQISDNLKKRFRIGSEKFSEGLVTAFLLFCVGSMTILGTIQEGTGGSPDLLFTKSLMDFFSAILLASAFGLGVVFSALPLFIFQAALT
;
A
#
# COMPACT_ATOMS: atom_id res chain seq x y z
N MET A 1 4.43 -15.22 6.87
CA MET A 1 3.74 -14.11 7.58
C MET A 1 4.68 -13.12 8.27
N ILE A 2 5.98 -13.38 8.38
CA ILE A 2 6.93 -12.43 8.98
C ILE A 2 6.99 -11.15 8.15
N GLY A 3 7.02 -11.25 6.81
CA GLY A 3 7.00 -10.11 5.89
C GLY A 3 5.77 -9.23 6.09
N THR A 4 4.58 -9.85 6.13
CA THR A 4 3.31 -9.14 6.42
C THR A 4 3.31 -8.39 7.75
N LEU A 5 3.82 -9.03 8.82
CA LEU A 5 3.94 -8.40 10.14
C LEU A 5 4.93 -7.23 10.13
N VAL A 6 6.08 -7.40 9.47
CA VAL A 6 7.10 -6.35 9.34
C VAL A 6 6.56 -5.18 8.54
N ASN A 7 5.83 -5.42 7.44
CA ASN A 7 5.25 -4.36 6.64
C ASN A 7 4.18 -3.57 7.41
N THR A 8 3.31 -4.29 8.14
CA THR A 8 2.30 -3.67 8.99
C THR A 8 2.94 -2.81 10.08
N ALA A 9 3.97 -3.33 10.75
CA ALA A 9 4.73 -2.58 11.76
C ALA A 9 5.47 -1.38 11.16
N ALA A 10 6.00 -1.51 9.95
CA ALA A 10 6.63 -0.44 9.20
C ALA A 10 5.64 0.70 8.90
N VAL A 11 4.45 0.39 8.41
CA VAL A 11 3.42 1.41 8.14
C VAL A 11 2.95 2.08 9.43
N LEU A 12 2.72 1.32 10.50
CA LEU A 12 2.35 1.87 11.81
C LEU A 12 3.44 2.78 12.36
N GLY A 13 4.69 2.30 12.41
CA GLY A 13 5.83 3.05 12.92
C GLY A 13 6.12 4.30 12.10
N GLY A 14 6.17 4.16 10.77
CA GLY A 14 6.37 5.27 9.85
C GLY A 14 5.25 6.30 9.95
N GLY A 15 4.00 5.85 10.00
CA GLY A 15 2.85 6.74 10.16
C GLY A 15 2.87 7.51 11.48
N VAL A 16 3.21 6.85 12.60
CA VAL A 16 3.37 7.53 13.91
C VAL A 16 4.50 8.56 13.87
N ILE A 17 5.64 8.22 13.28
CA ILE A 17 6.76 9.17 13.10
C ILE A 17 6.31 10.37 12.26
N GLY A 18 5.60 10.13 11.14
CA GLY A 18 5.06 11.18 10.28
C GLY A 18 4.08 12.11 11.00
N LEU A 19 3.23 11.56 11.87
CA LEU A 19 2.33 12.35 12.74
C LEU A 19 3.09 13.23 13.73
N LEU A 20 4.15 12.70 14.35
CA LEU A 20 4.96 13.44 15.32
C LEU A 20 5.76 14.57 14.66
N LEU A 21 6.18 14.37 13.41
CA LEU A 21 6.91 15.39 12.66
C LEU A 21 6.09 16.65 12.42
N LYS A 22 4.73 16.56 12.43
CA LYS A 22 3.68 17.63 12.55
C LYS A 22 3.84 18.91 11.71
N LYS A 23 4.93 19.07 10.96
CA LYS A 23 5.39 20.31 10.32
C LYS A 23 5.98 19.95 8.96
N ARG A 24 5.19 20.24 7.92
CA ARG A 24 5.47 20.26 6.48
C ARG A 24 6.87 19.73 6.09
N MET A 25 6.96 18.43 5.80
CA MET A 25 8.02 17.93 4.94
C MET A 25 8.08 18.82 3.69
N PRO A 26 9.25 19.33 3.30
CA PRO A 26 9.34 20.15 2.10
C PRO A 26 8.78 19.37 0.91
N GLU A 27 7.87 19.96 0.15
CA GLU A 27 7.25 19.30 -1.01
C GLU A 27 8.31 18.71 -1.95
N ARG A 28 9.46 19.39 -2.08
CA ARG A 28 10.61 18.90 -2.85
C ARG A 28 11.13 17.55 -2.36
N VAL A 29 11.20 17.31 -1.04
CA VAL A 29 11.64 16.03 -0.47
C VAL A 29 10.61 14.95 -0.79
N THR A 30 9.32 15.25 -0.57
CA THR A 30 8.22 14.32 -0.88
C THR A 30 8.21 13.95 -2.37
N THR A 31 8.35 14.93 -3.26
CA THR A 31 8.38 14.72 -4.72
C THR A 31 9.59 13.89 -5.14
N ILE A 32 10.80 14.22 -4.69
CA ILE A 32 12.02 13.46 -5.03
C ILE A 32 11.91 12.02 -4.54
N TYR A 33 11.39 11.81 -3.34
CA TYR A 33 11.18 10.48 -2.80
C TYR A 33 10.20 9.65 -3.64
N PHE A 34 9.02 10.19 -3.96
CA PHE A 34 8.04 9.46 -4.77
C PHE A 34 8.52 9.22 -6.20
N GLN A 35 9.33 10.13 -6.76
CA GLN A 35 10.00 9.90 -8.05
C GLN A 35 11.01 8.74 -7.97
N ALA A 36 11.83 8.70 -6.92
CA ALA A 36 12.82 7.63 -6.72
C ALA A 36 12.12 6.27 -6.54
N ILE A 37 11.08 6.21 -5.70
CA ILE A 37 10.29 4.99 -5.50
C ILE A 37 9.52 4.58 -6.74
N GLY A 38 8.97 5.53 -7.49
CA GLY A 38 8.32 5.25 -8.76
C GLY A 38 9.29 4.61 -9.76
N LEU A 39 10.49 5.15 -9.89
CA LEU A 39 11.54 4.59 -10.76
C LEU A 39 11.97 3.18 -10.30
N PHE A 40 12.15 2.99 -8.99
CA PHE A 40 12.48 1.69 -8.43
C PHE A 40 11.36 0.66 -8.65
N THR A 41 10.10 1.08 -8.49
CA THR A 41 8.93 0.23 -8.73
C THR A 41 8.84 -0.19 -10.20
N LEU A 42 9.17 0.72 -11.14
CA LEU A 42 9.27 0.37 -12.56
C LEU A 42 10.39 -0.65 -12.81
N ALA A 43 11.56 -0.47 -12.19
CA ALA A 43 12.67 -1.41 -12.33
C ALA A 43 12.29 -2.82 -11.85
N ILE A 44 11.69 -2.94 -10.65
CA ILE A 44 11.18 -4.22 -10.14
C ILE A 44 10.09 -4.79 -11.05
N GLY A 45 9.16 -3.95 -11.52
CA GLY A 45 8.09 -4.39 -12.41
C GLY A 45 8.61 -4.96 -13.73
N VAL A 46 9.65 -4.36 -14.30
CA VAL A 46 10.32 -4.86 -15.51
C VAL A 46 11.04 -6.19 -15.20
N ASP A 47 11.78 -6.26 -14.10
CA ASP A 47 12.49 -7.48 -13.67
C ASP A 47 11.52 -8.66 -13.53
N MET A 48 10.43 -8.45 -12.78
CA MET A 48 9.36 -9.44 -12.61
C MET A 48 8.67 -9.82 -13.93
N ALA A 49 8.55 -8.88 -14.88
CA ALA A 49 7.95 -9.14 -16.19
C ALA A 49 8.86 -9.97 -17.10
N VAL A 50 10.19 -9.76 -17.02
CA VAL A 50 11.17 -10.52 -17.79
C VAL A 50 11.24 -11.97 -17.34
N GLU A 51 11.08 -12.24 -16.04
CA GLU A 51 11.06 -13.59 -15.47
C GLU A 51 9.71 -14.33 -15.67
N MET A 52 8.71 -13.72 -16.30
CA MET A 52 7.39 -14.35 -16.46
C MET A 52 7.41 -15.55 -17.40
N GLU A 53 7.16 -16.74 -16.84
CA GLU A 53 7.06 -17.98 -17.61
C GLU A 53 5.73 -18.13 -18.37
N LYS A 54 4.61 -17.63 -17.83
CA LYS A 54 3.25 -17.91 -18.33
C LYS A 54 2.48 -16.64 -18.71
N ILE A 55 3.00 -15.89 -19.68
CA ILE A 55 2.47 -14.58 -20.09
C ILE A 55 0.97 -14.60 -20.45
N LEU A 56 0.47 -15.66 -21.10
CA LEU A 56 -0.95 -15.77 -21.45
C LEU A 56 -1.88 -15.81 -20.23
N ILE A 57 -1.47 -16.49 -19.15
CA ILE A 57 -2.24 -16.56 -17.90
C ILE A 57 -2.24 -15.18 -17.24
N VAL A 58 -1.10 -14.50 -17.22
CA VAL A 58 -0.97 -13.16 -16.65
C VAL A 58 -1.87 -12.16 -17.38
N VAL A 59 -1.79 -12.12 -18.72
CA VAL A 59 -2.62 -11.21 -19.54
C VAL A 59 -4.10 -11.50 -19.36
N SER A 60 -4.50 -12.77 -19.33
CA SER A 60 -5.90 -13.18 -19.13
C SER A 60 -6.40 -12.80 -17.73
N SER A 61 -5.58 -13.01 -16.70
CA SER A 61 -5.92 -12.67 -15.31
C SER A 61 -6.04 -11.15 -15.13
N LEU A 62 -5.17 -10.37 -15.78
CA LEU A 62 -5.21 -8.92 -15.73
C LEU A 62 -6.44 -8.36 -16.45
N ALA A 63 -6.79 -8.89 -17.63
CA ALA A 63 -8.00 -8.52 -18.36
C ALA A 63 -9.28 -8.87 -17.58
N ILE A 64 -9.40 -10.10 -17.07
CA ILE A 64 -10.58 -10.52 -16.31
C ILE A 64 -10.67 -9.76 -14.99
N GLY A 65 -9.56 -9.65 -14.26
CA GLY A 65 -9.49 -8.98 -12.96
C GLY A 65 -9.83 -7.49 -13.03
N SER A 66 -9.35 -6.79 -14.07
CA SER A 66 -9.69 -5.37 -14.28
C SER A 66 -11.17 -5.16 -14.61
N LEU A 67 -11.76 -5.99 -15.48
CA LEU A 67 -13.18 -5.93 -15.80
C LEU A 67 -14.06 -6.22 -14.58
N LEU A 68 -13.70 -7.25 -13.80
CA LEU A 68 -14.41 -7.59 -12.56
C LEU A 68 -14.26 -6.48 -11.50
N GLY A 69 -13.06 -5.92 -11.36
CA GLY A 69 -12.79 -4.83 -10.41
C GLY A 69 -13.59 -3.56 -10.73
N GLU A 70 -13.68 -3.20 -12.01
CA GLU A 70 -14.49 -2.08 -12.48
C GLU A 70 -15.98 -2.36 -12.30
N TRP A 71 -16.44 -3.57 -12.64
CA TRP A 71 -17.85 -3.95 -12.48
C TRP A 71 -18.29 -3.91 -11.02
N TRP A 72 -17.44 -4.37 -10.09
CA TRP A 72 -17.69 -4.25 -8.66
C TRP A 72 -17.46 -2.84 -8.10
N ASN A 73 -16.86 -1.94 -8.88
CA ASN A 73 -16.48 -0.60 -8.48
C ASN A 73 -15.73 -0.61 -7.13
N LEU A 74 -14.63 -1.38 -7.09
CA LEU A 74 -13.82 -1.57 -5.87
C LEU A 74 -13.32 -0.24 -5.28
N GLU A 75 -13.11 0.77 -6.13
CA GLU A 75 -12.75 2.13 -5.72
C GLU A 75 -13.84 2.78 -4.85
N ARG A 76 -15.11 2.79 -5.32
CA ARG A 76 -16.23 3.25 -4.48
C ARG A 76 -16.38 2.43 -3.20
N GLY A 77 -16.13 1.13 -3.26
CA GLY A 77 -16.14 0.27 -2.06
C GLY A 77 -15.12 0.74 -1.02
N ALA A 78 -13.89 1.04 -1.44
CA ALA A 78 -12.84 1.56 -0.59
C ALA A 78 -13.19 2.95 0.00
N GLU A 79 -13.75 3.84 -0.81
CA GLU A 79 -14.25 5.16 -0.36
C GLU A 79 -15.35 5.02 0.70
N GLN A 80 -16.32 4.14 0.47
CA GLN A 80 -17.41 3.91 1.42
C GLN A 80 -16.93 3.34 2.75
N ILE A 81 -15.97 2.40 2.72
CA ILE A 81 -15.33 1.88 3.94
C ILE A 81 -14.63 3.01 4.69
N SER A 82 -13.87 3.85 3.98
CA SER A 82 -13.19 5.02 4.54
C SER A 82 -14.16 5.98 5.23
N ASP A 83 -15.26 6.31 4.56
CA ASP A 83 -16.29 7.20 5.11
C ASP A 83 -17.04 6.60 6.30
N ASN A 84 -17.30 5.29 6.29
CA ASN A 84 -17.90 4.59 7.42
C ASN A 84 -16.97 4.60 8.64
N LEU A 85 -15.67 4.40 8.44
CA LEU A 85 -14.67 4.54 9.50
C LEU A 85 -14.62 5.97 10.03
N LYS A 86 -14.60 6.97 9.13
CA LYS A 86 -14.62 8.40 9.51
C LYS A 86 -15.81 8.73 10.43
N LYS A 87 -17.02 8.28 10.05
CA LYS A 87 -18.24 8.45 10.86
C LYS A 87 -18.15 7.73 12.20
N ARG A 88 -17.67 6.48 12.20
CA ARG A 88 -17.59 5.63 13.41
C ARG A 88 -16.60 6.15 14.45
N PHE A 89 -15.46 6.68 14.00
CA PHE A 89 -14.45 7.26 14.88
C PHE A 89 -14.66 8.76 15.17
N ARG A 90 -15.77 9.36 14.68
CA ARG A 90 -16.10 10.79 14.82
C ARG A 90 -14.95 11.71 14.38
N ILE A 91 -14.21 11.31 13.36
CA ILE A 91 -13.06 12.07 12.86
C ILE A 91 -13.60 13.13 11.88
N GLY A 92 -13.53 14.40 12.28
CA GLY A 92 -14.13 15.50 11.53
C GLY A 92 -13.36 15.95 10.27
N SER A 93 -12.21 15.35 9.94
CA SER A 93 -11.36 15.85 8.85
C SER A 93 -11.55 15.08 7.54
N GLU A 94 -11.71 15.80 6.42
CA GLU A 94 -11.66 15.22 5.07
C GLU A 94 -10.29 14.59 4.77
N LYS A 95 -9.23 15.21 5.29
CA LYS A 95 -7.86 14.68 5.20
C LYS A 95 -7.69 13.26 5.76
N PHE A 96 -8.55 12.85 6.70
CA PHE A 96 -8.52 11.48 7.20
C PHE A 96 -8.94 10.46 6.13
N SER A 97 -10.09 10.68 5.48
CA SER A 97 -10.57 9.77 4.43
C SER A 97 -9.59 9.72 3.27
N GLU A 98 -9.11 10.89 2.84
CA GLU A 98 -8.13 11.03 1.76
C GLU A 98 -6.81 10.33 2.09
N GLY A 99 -6.29 10.53 3.31
CA GLY A 99 -5.07 9.87 3.77
C GLY A 99 -5.20 8.35 3.87
N LEU A 100 -6.34 7.87 4.37
CA LEU A 100 -6.62 6.44 4.50
C LEU A 100 -6.70 5.77 3.13
N VAL A 101 -7.47 6.34 2.19
CA VAL A 101 -7.64 5.80 0.84
C VAL A 101 -6.33 5.86 0.07
N THR A 102 -5.63 7.00 0.09
CA THR A 102 -4.34 7.17 -0.60
C THR A 102 -3.30 6.17 -0.10
N ALA A 103 -3.18 6.02 1.23
CA ALA A 103 -2.24 5.08 1.82
C ALA A 103 -2.64 3.61 1.53
N PHE A 104 -3.94 3.28 1.60
CA PHE A 104 -4.42 1.95 1.26
C PHE A 104 -4.10 1.58 -0.18
N LEU A 105 -4.40 2.47 -1.14
CA LEU A 105 -4.11 2.24 -2.56
C LEU A 105 -2.60 2.06 -2.79
N LEU A 106 -1.78 2.91 -2.20
CA LEU A 106 -0.33 2.83 -2.35
C LEU A 106 0.26 1.55 -1.72
N PHE A 107 -0.20 1.15 -0.54
CA PHE A 107 0.38 0.03 0.20
C PHE A 107 -0.17 -1.33 -0.28
N CYS A 108 -1.46 -1.42 -0.60
CA CYS A 108 -2.12 -2.70 -0.87
C CYS A 108 -2.20 -3.06 -2.36
N VAL A 109 -2.35 -2.07 -3.24
CA VAL A 109 -2.61 -2.32 -4.68
C VAL A 109 -1.32 -2.49 -5.50
N GLY A 110 -0.16 -2.47 -4.83
CA GLY A 110 1.13 -2.73 -5.48
C GLY A 110 1.32 -4.20 -5.88
N SER A 111 1.94 -4.44 -7.03
CA SER A 111 2.28 -5.79 -7.53
C SER A 111 3.13 -6.59 -6.53
N MET A 112 4.10 -5.94 -5.88
CA MET A 112 4.93 -6.55 -4.83
C MET A 112 4.13 -7.01 -3.62
N THR A 113 2.99 -6.39 -3.32
CA THR A 113 2.12 -6.84 -2.22
C THR A 113 1.47 -8.17 -2.57
N ILE A 114 0.93 -8.32 -3.78
CA ILE A 114 0.32 -9.58 -4.21
C ILE A 114 1.39 -10.67 -4.40
N LEU A 115 2.46 -10.38 -5.14
CA LEU A 115 3.51 -11.39 -5.38
C LEU A 115 4.25 -11.77 -4.10
N GLY A 116 4.59 -10.79 -3.26
CA GLY A 116 5.32 -11.02 -2.03
C GLY A 116 4.51 -11.81 -0.99
N THR A 117 3.19 -11.56 -0.89
CA THR A 117 2.31 -12.35 -0.01
C THR A 117 2.15 -13.77 -0.51
N ILE A 118 1.95 -13.99 -1.82
CA ILE A 118 1.88 -15.34 -2.40
C ILE A 118 3.20 -16.09 -2.24
N GLN A 119 4.33 -15.44 -2.51
CA GLN A 119 5.66 -16.04 -2.36
C GLN A 119 5.93 -16.42 -0.90
N GLU A 120 5.64 -15.52 0.05
CA GLU A 120 5.79 -15.82 1.47
C GLU A 120 4.83 -16.93 1.94
N GLY A 121 3.57 -16.90 1.48
CA GLY A 121 2.54 -17.86 1.86
C GLY A 121 2.78 -19.28 1.33
N THR A 122 3.44 -19.39 0.17
CA THR A 122 3.85 -20.66 -0.42
C THR A 122 5.17 -21.20 0.13
N GLY A 123 5.74 -20.57 1.16
CA GLY A 123 6.98 -20.99 1.82
C GLY A 123 8.27 -20.46 1.20
N GLY A 124 8.16 -19.50 0.28
CA GLY A 124 9.30 -18.77 -0.29
C GLY A 124 9.85 -17.69 0.64
N SER A 125 10.91 -17.01 0.19
CA SER A 125 11.58 -15.94 0.94
C SER A 125 10.70 -14.69 1.07
N PRO A 126 10.66 -14.03 2.25
CA PRO A 126 9.91 -12.79 2.48
C PRO A 126 10.60 -11.52 1.93
N ASP A 127 11.68 -11.66 1.14
CA ASP A 127 12.54 -10.54 0.71
C ASP A 127 11.80 -9.46 -0.08
N LEU A 128 10.81 -9.84 -0.91
CA LEU A 128 9.94 -8.89 -1.61
C LEU A 128 9.11 -8.06 -0.62
N LEU A 129 8.57 -8.70 0.44
CA LEU A 129 7.82 -8.00 1.47
C LEU A 129 8.70 -7.16 2.37
N PHE A 130 9.95 -7.55 2.64
CA PHE A 130 10.91 -6.70 3.36
C PHE A 130 11.30 -5.46 2.56
N THR A 131 11.55 -5.63 1.26
CA THR A 131 11.80 -4.51 0.35
C THR A 131 10.61 -3.55 0.34
N LYS A 132 9.39 -4.10 0.22
CA LYS A 132 8.15 -3.32 0.31
C LYS A 132 7.99 -2.62 1.65
N SER A 133 8.32 -3.29 2.76
CA SER A 133 8.22 -2.73 4.11
C SER A 133 9.07 -1.48 4.29
N LEU A 134 10.28 -1.49 3.73
CA LEU A 134 11.15 -0.31 3.76
C LEU A 134 10.53 0.85 2.98
N MET A 135 10.00 0.56 1.79
CA MET A 135 9.33 1.56 0.94
C MET A 135 8.07 2.11 1.61
N ASP A 136 7.27 1.26 2.24
CA ASP A 136 6.03 1.67 2.89
C ASP A 136 6.28 2.41 4.20
N PHE A 137 7.35 2.09 4.93
CA PHE A 137 7.79 2.84 6.11
C PHE A 137 8.01 4.32 5.78
N PHE A 138 8.88 4.62 4.81
CA PHE A 138 9.19 5.99 4.44
C PHE A 138 7.98 6.69 3.79
N SER A 139 7.18 5.96 3.01
CA SER A 139 5.97 6.50 2.40
C SER A 139 4.94 6.87 3.46
N ALA A 140 4.78 6.05 4.51
CA ALA A 140 3.91 6.31 5.63
C ALA A 140 4.35 7.53 6.43
N ILE A 141 5.65 7.76 6.62
CA ILE A 141 6.17 9.00 7.24
C ILE A 141 5.70 10.23 6.46
N LEU A 142 5.94 10.22 5.14
CA LEU A 142 5.62 11.37 4.28
C LEU A 142 4.12 11.61 4.18
N LEU A 143 3.35 10.56 3.89
CA LEU A 143 1.89 10.65 3.78
C LEU A 143 1.25 11.05 5.11
N ALA A 144 1.68 10.49 6.25
CA ALA A 144 1.11 10.84 7.54
C ALA A 144 1.43 12.28 7.95
N SER A 145 2.59 12.81 7.53
CA SER A 145 2.92 14.23 7.74
C SER A 145 2.01 15.19 6.94
N ALA A 146 1.44 14.73 5.82
CA ALA A 146 0.57 15.51 4.95
C ALA A 146 -0.94 15.32 5.26
N PHE A 147 -1.37 14.07 5.39
CA PHE A 147 -2.77 13.67 5.51
C PHE A 147 -3.18 13.30 6.95
N GLY A 148 -2.21 13.07 7.84
CA GLY A 148 -2.47 12.82 9.25
C GLY A 148 -2.89 11.37 9.55
N LEU A 149 -3.79 11.23 10.53
CA LEU A 149 -4.11 9.95 11.18
C LEU A 149 -4.66 8.88 10.23
N GLY A 150 -5.24 9.26 9.09
CA GLY A 150 -5.76 8.32 8.10
C GLY A 150 -4.73 7.28 7.65
N VAL A 151 -3.46 7.69 7.55
CA VAL A 151 -2.36 6.83 7.11
C VAL A 151 -1.99 5.76 8.14
N VAL A 152 -2.08 6.07 9.45
CA VAL A 152 -1.84 5.05 10.49
C VAL A 152 -2.97 4.01 10.47
N PHE A 153 -4.20 4.45 10.24
CA PHE A 153 -5.36 3.56 10.15
C PHE A 153 -5.32 2.66 8.91
N SER A 154 -4.56 3.01 7.85
CA SER A 154 -4.42 2.15 6.66
C SER A 154 -3.63 0.88 6.94
N ALA A 155 -2.88 0.80 8.05
CA ALA A 155 -2.22 -0.43 8.48
C ALA A 155 -3.23 -1.56 8.76
N LEU A 156 -4.45 -1.24 9.17
CA LEU A 156 -5.49 -2.24 9.43
C LEU A 156 -5.97 -2.94 8.14
N PRO A 157 -6.48 -2.23 7.10
CA PRO A 157 -6.85 -2.88 5.86
C PRO A 157 -5.63 -3.49 5.15
N LEU A 158 -4.43 -2.92 5.29
CA LEU A 158 -3.19 -3.52 4.81
C LEU A 158 -2.92 -4.88 5.45
N PHE A 159 -2.96 -4.97 6.78
CA PHE A 159 -2.75 -6.21 7.50
C PHE A 159 -3.78 -7.27 7.10
N ILE A 160 -5.06 -6.89 7.04
CA ILE A 160 -6.14 -7.81 6.62
C ILE A 160 -5.89 -8.31 5.20
N PHE A 161 -5.53 -7.41 4.27
CA PHE A 161 -5.29 -7.77 2.88
C PHE A 161 -4.08 -8.71 2.74
N GLN A 162 -2.95 -8.36 3.36
CA GLN A 162 -1.73 -9.16 3.28
C GLN A 162 -1.87 -10.50 4.00
N ALA A 163 -2.50 -10.53 5.17
CA ALA A 163 -2.74 -11.75 5.93
C ALA A 163 -3.77 -12.68 5.28
N ALA A 164 -4.67 -12.16 4.44
CA ALA A 164 -5.59 -12.99 3.65
C ALA A 164 -4.91 -13.67 2.46
N LEU A 165 -3.79 -13.13 1.97
CA LEU A 165 -3.06 -13.62 0.81
C LEU A 165 -1.80 -14.44 1.16
N THR A 166 -1.22 -14.18 2.33
CA THR A 166 -0.06 -14.91 2.88
C THR A 166 -0.52 -16.17 3.58
#